data_AF-A0A933VRG7-F1
#
_entry.id   AF-A0A933VRG7-F1
#
_cell.length_a   1.000
_cell.length_b   1.000
_cell.length_c   1.000
_cell.angle_alpha   90.00
_cell.angle_beta   90.00
_cell.angle_gamma   90.00
#
_symmetry.space_group_name_H-M   'P 1'
#
loop_
_entity.id
_entity.type
_entity.pdbx_description
1 polymer ?
#
loop_
_entity_poly.entity_id
_entity_poly.type
_entity_poly.pdbx_seq_one_letter_code
_entity_poly.pdbx_strand_id
1 'polypeptide(L)' 'MDDLKKIAIERWLQKANNDLRTAETMLRVDPPTTDTMCFHAQQYVEKSLKAYLVHIDQHVEKTHYLPRL' A
#
# COMPACT_ATOMS: atom_id res chain seq x y z
N MET A 1 18.62 -12.22 3.87
CA MET A 1 17.36 -12.05 3.12
C MET A 1 17.73 -12.12 1.66
N ASP A 2 17.04 -12.94 0.87
CA ASP A 2 17.25 -13.00 -0.59
C ASP A 2 17.15 -11.59 -1.21
N ASP A 3 18.06 -11.23 -2.11
CA ASP A 3 18.14 -9.87 -2.66
C ASP A 3 16.88 -9.51 -3.46
N LEU A 4 16.28 -10.49 -4.15
CA LEU A 4 15.02 -10.29 -4.87
C LEU A 4 13.86 -10.06 -3.92
N LYS A 5 13.81 -10.80 -2.81
CA LYS A 5 12.84 -10.59 -1.73
C LYS A 5 12.93 -9.18 -1.16
N LYS A 6 14.14 -8.69 -0.88
CA LYS A 6 14.36 -7.31 -0.39
C LYS A 6 13.84 -6.27 -1.38
N ILE A 7 14.19 -6.41 -2.67
CA ILE A 7 13.71 -5.52 -3.73
C ILE A 7 12.18 -5.54 -3.84
N ALA A 8 11.55 -6.70 -3.70
CA ALA A 8 10.10 -6.83 -3.75
C ALA A 8 9.40 -6.11 -2.57
N ILE A 9 9.93 -6.26 -1.36
CA ILE A 9 9.44 -5.56 -0.15
C ILE A 9 9.57 -4.05 -0.34
N GLU A 10 10.75 -3.57 -0.74
CA GLU A 10 11.01 -2.14 -0.96
C GLU A 10 10.06 -1.53 -2.00
N ARG A 11 9.78 -2.24 -3.09
CA ARG A 11 8.82 -1.81 -4.12
C ARG A 11 7.39 -1.68 -3.58
N TRP A 12 6.95 -2.61 -2.73
CA TRP A 12 5.63 -2.52 -2.11
C TRP A 12 5.54 -1.33 -1.16
N LEU A 13 6.53 -1.16 -0.30
CA LEU A 13 6.60 -0.04 0.65
C LEU A 13 6.70 1.30 -0.07
N GLN A 14 7.46 1.39 -1.16
CA GLN A 14 7.54 2.60 -1.98
C GLN A 14 6.15 2.99 -2.53
N LYS A 15 5.40 2.02 -3.05
CA LYS A 15 4.04 2.28 -3.55
C LYS A 15 3.10 2.68 -2.42
N ALA A 16 3.12 1.98 -1.29
CA ALA A 16 2.33 2.32 -0.12
C ALA A 16 2.60 3.78 0.32
N ASN A 17 3.86 4.17 0.43
CA ASN A 17 4.24 5.53 0.80
C ASN A 17 3.74 6.58 -0.19
N ASN A 18 3.65 6.26 -1.48
CA ASN A 18 3.03 7.16 -2.45
C ASN A 18 1.52 7.31 -2.19
N ASP A 19 0.81 6.22 -1.88
CA ASP A 19 -0.61 6.30 -1.52
C ASP A 19 -0.83 7.14 -0.26
N LEU A 20 0.00 6.98 0.78
CA LEU A 20 -0.08 7.81 1.98
C LEU A 20 0.09 9.30 1.63
N ARG A 21 1.12 9.65 0.86
CA ARG A 21 1.33 11.03 0.40
C ARG A 21 0.15 11.56 -0.40
N THR A 22 -0.46 10.73 -1.26
CA THR A 22 -1.64 11.13 -2.03
C THR A 22 -2.84 11.36 -1.12
N ALA A 23 -3.11 10.47 -0.16
CA ALA A 23 -4.19 10.62 0.81
C ALA A 23 -4.03 11.92 1.62
N GLU A 24 -2.83 12.20 2.13
CA GLU A 24 -2.49 13.44 2.83
C GLU A 24 -2.67 14.68 1.96
N THR A 25 -2.31 14.59 0.67
CA THR A 25 -2.49 15.69 -0.29
C THR A 25 -3.98 15.96 -0.53
N MET A 26 -4.79 14.92 -0.75
CA MET A 26 -6.23 15.04 -1.00
C MET A 26 -7.02 15.50 0.23
N LEU A 27 -6.48 15.30 1.43
CA LEU A 27 -7.06 15.84 2.65
C LEU A 27 -6.82 17.36 2.80
N ARG A 28 -5.78 17.90 2.15
CA ARG A 28 -5.38 19.31 2.25
C ARG A 28 -5.95 20.22 1.16
N VAL A 29 -6.56 19.66 0.11
CA VAL A 29 -7.25 20.46 -0.91
C VAL A 29 -8.57 21.01 -0.35
N ASP A 30 -9.04 22.13 -0.89
CA ASP A 30 -10.29 22.79 -0.47
C ASP A 30 -11.23 22.98 -1.69
N PRO A 31 -12.40 22.31 -1.72
CA PRO A 31 -12.88 21.34 -0.73
C PRO A 31 -12.08 20.02 -0.79
N PRO A 32 -11.97 19.27 0.34
CA PRO A 32 -11.22 18.02 0.38
C PRO A 32 -11.87 16.92 -0.46
N THR A 33 -11.05 16.19 -1.22
CA THR A 33 -11.49 15.06 -2.05
C THR A 33 -11.49 13.76 -1.23
N THR A 34 -12.47 13.66 -0.31
CA THR A 34 -12.48 12.63 0.75
C THR A 34 -12.65 11.20 0.25
N ASP A 35 -13.38 10.97 -0.85
CA ASP A 35 -13.54 9.67 -1.48
C ASP A 35 -12.20 9.13 -2.03
N THR A 36 -11.46 9.99 -2.73
CA THR A 36 -10.14 9.68 -3.28
C THR A 36 -9.11 9.51 -2.15
N MET A 37 -9.20 10.33 -1.09
CA MET A 37 -8.38 10.16 0.12
C MET A 37 -8.60 8.77 0.75
N CYS A 38 -9.86 8.36 0.96
CA CYS A 38 -10.20 7.05 1.52
C CYS A 38 -9.69 5.89 0.66
N PHE A 39 -9.80 6.00 -0.67
CA PHE A 39 -9.24 5.02 -1.60
C PHE A 39 -7.73 4.84 -1.40
N HIS A 40 -6.97 5.94 -1.32
CA HIS A 40 -5.53 5.85 -1.11
C HIS A 40 -5.15 5.38 0.30
N ALA A 41 -5.94 5.70 1.33
CA ALA A 41 -5.74 5.15 2.67
C ALA A 41 -5.89 3.61 2.69
N GLN A 42 -6.92 3.07 2.03
CA GLN A 42 -7.08 1.62 1.88
C GLN A 42 -5.90 0.99 1.13
N GLN A 43 -5.45 1.61 0.04
CA GLN A 43 -4.34 1.14 -0.76
C GLN A 43 -2.99 1.15 -0.02
N TYR A 44 -2.76 2.15 0.84
CA TYR A 44 -1.59 2.19 1.73
C TYR A 44 -1.54 0.96 2.64
N VAL A 45 -2.66 0.62 3.28
CA VAL A 45 -2.77 -0.57 4.15
C VAL A 45 -2.53 -1.84 3.35
N GLU A 46 -3.18 -1.98 2.20
CA GLU A 46 -3.06 -3.15 1.34
C GLU A 46 -1.62 -3.41 0.91
N LYS A 47 -0.94 -2.39 0.39
CA LYS A 47 0.43 -2.54 -0.11
C LYS A 47 1.43 -2.77 1.02
N SER A 48 1.18 -2.19 2.20
CA SER A 48 1.97 -2.46 3.41
C SER A 48 1.82 -3.92 3.86
N LEU A 49 0.60 -4.46 3.86
CA LEU A 49 0.36 -5.88 4.16
C LEU A 49 1.00 -6.79 3.11
N LYS A 50 0.92 -6.47 1.82
CA LYS A 50 1.62 -7.22 0.77
C LYS A 50 3.14 -7.23 0.98
N ALA A 51 3.74 -6.11 1.42
CA ALA A 51 5.15 -6.07 1.79
C ALA A 51 5.45 -7.03 2.97
N TYR A 52 4.57 -7.05 3.98
CA TYR A 52 4.69 -7.94 5.13
C TYR A 52 4.56 -9.42 4.73
N LEU A 53 3.58 -9.79 3.90
CA LEU A 53 3.43 -11.15 3.40
C LEU A 53 4.68 -11.64 2.66
N VAL A 54 5.25 -10.79 1.79
CA VAL A 54 6.55 -11.11 1.17
C VAL A 54 7.62 -11.30 2.23
N HIS A 55 7.70 -10.42 3.24
CA HIS A 55 8.70 -10.53 4.31
C HIS A 55 8.65 -11.86 5.07
N ILE A 56 7.46 -12.43 5.25
CA ILE A 56 7.26 -13.72 5.93
C ILE A 56 7.17 -14.92 4.97
N ASP A 57 7.57 -14.74 3.70
CA ASP A 57 7.56 -15.78 2.65
C ASP A 57 6.16 -16.37 2.36
N GLN A 58 5.11 -15.57 2.53
CA GLN A 58 3.75 -15.92 2.16
C GLN A 58 3.38 -15.45 0.74
N HIS A 59 2.46 -16.18 0.11
CA HIS A 59 1.95 -15.84 -1.22
C HIS A 59 1.21 -14.50 -1.18
N VAL A 60 1.54 -13.60 -2.11
CA VAL A 60 0.80 -12.37 -2.31
C VAL A 60 -0.25 -12.58 -3.39
N GLU A 61 -1.53 -12.63 -2.99
CA GLU A 61 -2.64 -12.70 -3.93
C GLU A 61 -2.76 -11.38 -4.72
N LYS A 62 -3.06 -11.49 -6.03
CA LYS A 62 -3.40 -10.35 -6.89
C LYS A 62 -4.86 -9.93 -6.67
N THR A 63 -5.14 -9.39 -5.48
CA THR A 63 -6.46 -8.91 -5.07
C THR A 63 -6.38 -7.50 -4.46
N HIS A 64 -7.48 -6.76 -4.53
CA HIS A 64 -7.67 -5.49 -3.81
C HIS A 64 -8.59 -5.63 -2.58
N TYR A 65 -8.87 -6.87 -2.18
CA TYR A 65 -9.72 -7.17 -1.04
C TYR A 65 -8.88 -7.56 0.16
N LEU A 66 -8.70 -6.60 1.08
CA LEU A 66 -7.86 -6.75 2.29
C LEU A 66 -8.07 -8.06 3.06
N PRO A 67 -9.32 -8.54 3.32
CA PRO A 67 -9.52 -9.77 4.07
C PRO A 67 -9.04 -11.07 3.39
N ARG A 68 -8.58 -11.01 2.14
CA ARG A 68 -7.96 -12.14 1.41
C ARG A 68 -6.43 -12.11 1.43
N LEU A 69 -5.83 -11.04 1.94
CA LEU A 69 -4.38 -10.89 2.10
C LEU A 69 -3.98 -11.33 3.51
#